data_AF-A0A661N1H4-F1
#
_entry.id   AF-A0A661N1H4-F1
#
_cell.length_a   1.000
_cell.length_b   1.000
_cell.length_c   1.000
_cell.angle_alpha   90.00
_cell.angle_beta   90.00
_cell.angle_gamma   90.00
#
_symmetry.space_group_name_H-M   'P 1'
#
loop_
_entity.id
_entity.type
_entity.pdbx_description
1 polymer ?
#
loop_
_entity_poly.entity_id
_entity_poly.type
_entity_poly.pdbx_seq_one_letter_code
_entity_poly.pdbx_strand_id
1 'polypeptide(L)'
;MMTRRLNNRDLHKARMALASSDPRSTGGMIMKLLKTTLTLCGVTAATVGLFAAGCADTETAAPTGPAYPTQTAFCTAVAEVVCNSNVVAACYGSSDATLPDDTASCVEQYSRQVNCNPGGFDYHSGGAETCITAMQAVYVDAAINQTDVEKIADACLPVFSDGGSEGSSCDVDTDCDGSASLRCVFKAGLGSCQVPEEIAPGLSCAADNQVCEEGFYCGSDDACIQRPAVDGDCSEVKPCTEDALCIEALCVGKTANGGTCTLGDECLGGFCVMATGATDGSCGAQYTLSPTTAESCTPFLP
;
A
#
# COMPACT_ATOMS: atom_id res chain seq x y z
N MET A 1 0.76 -1.82 -17.60
CA MET A 1 0.67 -1.62 -16.15
C MET A 1 2.09 -1.58 -15.65
N MET A 2 2.61 -0.36 -15.51
CA MET A 2 3.99 -0.04 -15.15
C MET A 2 4.14 -0.18 -13.65
N THR A 3 5.15 -0.92 -13.18
CA THR A 3 5.45 -1.04 -11.74
C THR A 3 6.57 -0.04 -11.45
N ARG A 4 6.20 1.22 -11.28
CA ARG A 4 7.18 2.29 -11.03
C ARG A 4 7.47 2.31 -9.53
N ARG A 5 8.71 1.94 -9.20
CA ARG A 5 9.17 1.85 -7.82
C ARG A 5 9.07 3.20 -7.12
N LEU A 6 8.25 3.24 -6.08
CA LEU A 6 8.30 4.23 -5.02
C LEU A 6 9.75 4.44 -4.57
N ASN A 7 10.17 5.69 -4.35
CA ASN A 7 11.50 5.96 -3.79
C ASN A 7 11.64 5.17 -2.46
N ASN A 8 12.84 4.73 -2.08
CA ASN A 8 13.07 4.00 -0.82
C ASN A 8 12.46 4.72 0.41
N ARG A 9 12.31 6.05 0.34
CA ARG A 9 11.65 6.87 1.35
C ARG A 9 10.12 6.75 1.34
N ASP A 10 9.50 6.69 0.15
CA ASP A 10 8.07 6.38 -0.06
C ASP A 10 7.75 4.96 0.37
N LEU A 11 8.61 4.00 0.01
CA LEU A 11 8.44 2.61 0.40
C LEU A 11 8.65 2.44 1.90
N HIS A 12 9.55 3.19 2.54
CA HIS A 12 9.72 3.18 3.99
C HIS A 12 8.52 3.84 4.70
N LYS A 13 7.93 4.91 4.17
CA LYS A 13 6.70 5.51 4.72
C LYS A 13 5.43 4.70 4.43
N ALA A 14 5.31 4.07 3.26
CA ALA A 14 4.24 3.14 2.90
C ALA A 14 4.40 1.81 3.66
N ARG A 15 5.63 1.37 3.92
CA ARG A 15 5.93 0.30 4.89
C ARG A 15 5.64 0.75 6.29
N MET A 16 5.88 1.99 6.70
CA MET A 16 5.38 2.51 7.97
C MET A 16 3.84 2.58 7.94
N ALA A 17 3.18 2.75 6.81
CA ALA A 17 1.73 2.65 6.74
C ALA A 17 1.21 1.20 6.83
N LEU A 18 2.04 0.21 6.49
CA LEU A 18 1.76 -1.22 6.67
C LEU A 18 2.37 -1.79 7.98
N ALA A 19 3.28 -1.07 8.63
CA ALA A 19 4.04 -1.46 9.81
C ALA A 19 3.96 -0.42 10.95
N SER A 20 2.97 0.47 10.93
CA SER A 20 2.77 1.51 11.96
C SER A 20 2.22 0.87 13.22
N SER A 21 3.13 0.31 13.99
CA SER A 21 2.97 0.05 15.41
C SER A 21 4.37 -0.01 16.03
N ASP A 22 5.09 1.11 15.99
CA ASP A 22 6.15 1.35 16.96
C ASP A 22 5.47 1.78 18.29
N PRO A 23 5.43 0.93 19.34
CA PRO A 23 4.58 1.13 20.51
C PRO A 23 5.11 2.20 21.50
N ARG A 24 6.00 3.09 21.07
CA ARG A 24 6.63 4.08 21.97
C ARG A 24 5.94 5.44 22.06
N SER A 25 4.83 5.68 21.38
CA SER A 25 4.12 6.96 21.50
C SER A 25 2.65 6.84 21.91
N THR A 26 2.39 7.24 23.16
CA THR A 26 1.17 7.91 23.69
C THR A 26 -0.16 7.13 23.82
N GLY A 27 -0.39 6.62 25.04
CA GLY A 27 -1.42 7.12 25.98
C GLY A 27 -2.88 7.32 25.53
N GLY A 28 -3.71 6.28 25.73
CA GLY A 28 -5.01 6.29 26.44
C GLY A 28 -6.18 7.18 25.99
N MET A 29 -7.31 6.56 25.64
CA MET A 29 -8.60 6.71 26.37
C MET A 29 -9.63 5.68 25.87
N ILE A 30 -10.31 5.06 26.84
CA ILE A 30 -11.33 4.02 26.67
C ILE A 30 -12.67 4.68 26.31
N MET A 31 -13.29 4.31 25.19
CA MET A 31 -14.66 4.73 24.87
C MET A 31 -15.55 3.50 24.59
N LYS A 32 -16.65 3.42 25.35
CA LYS A 32 -17.57 2.30 25.45
C LYS A 32 -18.35 2.06 24.16
N LEU A 33 -18.31 0.82 23.65
CA LEU A 33 -19.13 0.32 22.54
C LEU A 33 -20.64 0.38 22.85
N LEU A 34 -21.40 0.96 21.93
CA LEU A 34 -22.83 0.68 21.73
C LEU A 34 -22.97 -0.53 20.80
N LYS A 35 -23.59 -1.60 21.29
CA LYS A 35 -23.97 -2.78 20.51
C LYS A 35 -25.18 -2.46 19.63
N THR A 36 -24.99 -2.47 18.31
CA THR A 36 -26.10 -2.43 17.34
C THR A 36 -26.27 -3.83 16.75
N THR A 37 -27.33 -4.51 17.17
CA THR A 37 -27.75 -5.83 16.68
C THR A 37 -28.14 -5.77 15.19
N LEU A 38 -27.43 -6.53 14.35
CA LEU A 38 -27.78 -6.76 12.95
C LEU A 38 -28.85 -7.86 12.88
N THR A 39 -30.04 -7.52 12.39
CA THR A 39 -31.16 -8.45 12.21
C THR A 39 -31.01 -9.20 10.88
N LEU A 40 -30.75 -10.50 10.96
CA LEU A 40 -30.74 -11.43 9.82
C LEU A 40 -32.19 -11.66 9.33
N CYS A 41 -32.54 -11.18 8.13
CA CYS A 41 -33.79 -11.57 7.47
C CYS A 41 -33.62 -12.92 6.79
N GLY A 42 -34.27 -13.94 7.34
CA GLY A 42 -34.34 -15.28 6.76
C GLY A 42 -35.19 -15.33 5.49
N VAL A 43 -34.68 -16.04 4.48
CA VAL A 43 -35.41 -16.36 3.25
C VAL A 43 -36.10 -17.71 3.45
N THR A 44 -37.43 -17.71 3.60
CA THR A 44 -38.25 -18.93 3.53
C THR A 44 -38.71 -19.18 2.11
N ALA A 45 -38.51 -20.42 1.65
CA ALA A 45 -38.95 -20.94 0.37
C ALA A 45 -40.45 -21.32 0.34
N ALA A 46 -40.98 -21.35 -0.89
CA ALA A 46 -42.18 -22.02 -1.39
C ALA A 46 -43.54 -21.29 -1.29
N THR A 47 -44.02 -20.82 -2.46
CA THR A 47 -45.36 -21.15 -2.98
C THR A 47 -45.42 -20.88 -4.50
N VAL A 48 -45.90 -21.88 -5.25
CA VAL A 48 -46.24 -21.80 -6.67
C VAL A 48 -47.59 -21.07 -6.80
N GLY A 49 -47.59 -19.91 -7.47
CA GLY A 49 -48.80 -19.13 -7.75
C GLY A 49 -48.64 -18.33 -9.04
N LEU A 50 -49.29 -18.80 -10.10
CA LEU A 50 -49.31 -18.17 -11.41
C LEU A 50 -50.31 -17.00 -11.39
N PHE A 51 -49.84 -15.79 -11.04
CA PHE A 51 -50.58 -14.56 -11.25
C PHE A 51 -49.75 -13.62 -12.12
N ALA A 52 -50.29 -13.27 -13.29
CA ALA A 52 -49.80 -12.20 -14.13
C ALA A 52 -50.06 -10.85 -13.45
N ALA A 53 -49.21 -10.49 -12.50
CA ALA A 53 -49.07 -9.14 -11.97
C ALA A 53 -47.79 -8.55 -12.54
N GLY A 54 -47.89 -7.45 -13.27
CA GLY A 54 -46.74 -6.77 -13.84
C GLY A 54 -45.74 -6.43 -12.73
N CYS A 55 -44.52 -6.95 -12.86
CA CYS A 55 -43.38 -6.52 -12.08
C CYS A 55 -43.18 -5.04 -12.37
N ALA A 56 -43.70 -4.18 -11.50
CA ALA A 56 -43.21 -2.82 -11.41
C ALA A 56 -41.80 -2.92 -10.84
N ASP A 57 -40.82 -3.08 -11.73
CA ASP A 57 -39.41 -2.94 -11.42
C ASP A 57 -39.26 -1.56 -10.77
N THR A 58 -39.20 -1.57 -9.44
CA THR A 58 -38.90 -0.38 -8.66
C THR A 58 -37.40 -0.22 -8.85
N GLU A 59 -37.03 0.35 -10.00
CA GLU A 59 -35.67 0.75 -10.36
C GLU A 59 -35.23 1.74 -9.28
N THR A 60 -34.70 1.17 -8.21
CA THR A 60 -34.19 1.94 -7.07
C THR A 60 -32.94 2.57 -7.63
N ALA A 61 -33.06 3.84 -8.01
CA ALA A 61 -31.99 4.61 -8.62
C ALA A 61 -30.71 4.35 -7.82
N ALA A 62 -29.65 3.92 -8.52
CA ALA A 62 -28.37 3.67 -7.90
C ALA A 62 -27.98 4.93 -7.10
N PRO A 63 -27.45 4.78 -5.86
CA PRO A 63 -27.05 5.92 -5.06
C PRO A 63 -26.11 6.81 -5.87
N THR A 64 -26.45 8.08 -6.03
CA THR A 64 -25.75 9.05 -6.90
C THR A 64 -24.46 9.60 -6.28
N GLY A 65 -23.78 8.83 -5.44
CA GLY A 65 -22.59 9.24 -4.70
C GLY A 65 -21.47 8.20 -4.74
N PRO A 66 -20.27 8.54 -4.24
CA PRO A 66 -19.18 7.57 -4.13
C PRO A 66 -19.58 6.41 -3.21
N ALA A 67 -19.13 5.20 -3.54
CA ALA A 67 -19.42 3.99 -2.75
C ALA A 67 -18.97 4.13 -1.28
N TYR A 68 -17.87 4.86 -1.05
CA TYR A 68 -17.28 5.09 0.26
C TYR A 68 -17.21 6.61 0.53
N PRO A 69 -18.31 7.25 0.97
CA PRO A 69 -18.37 8.71 1.11
C PRO A 69 -17.59 9.24 2.32
N THR A 70 -17.18 8.40 3.26
CA THR A 70 -16.46 8.80 4.48
C THR A 70 -15.26 7.90 4.73
N GLN A 71 -14.25 8.44 5.41
CA GLN A 71 -13.08 7.67 5.83
C GLN A 71 -13.46 6.47 6.68
N THR A 72 -14.43 6.59 7.59
CA THR A 72 -14.90 5.46 8.39
C THR A 72 -15.47 4.34 7.53
N ALA A 73 -16.30 4.67 6.53
CA ALA A 73 -16.86 3.66 5.61
C ALA A 73 -15.76 2.97 4.80
N PHE A 74 -14.77 3.73 4.34
CA PHE A 74 -13.59 3.18 3.69
C PHE A 74 -12.81 2.25 4.61
N CYS A 75 -12.43 2.68 5.82
CA CYS A 75 -11.64 1.87 6.75
C CYS A 75 -12.34 0.57 7.16
N THR A 76 -13.67 0.59 7.34
CA THR A 76 -14.45 -0.65 7.54
C THR A 76 -14.34 -1.58 6.33
N ALA A 77 -14.52 -1.08 5.12
CA ALA A 77 -14.44 -1.90 3.90
C ALA A 77 -13.03 -2.45 3.67
N VAL A 78 -11.99 -1.66 3.95
CA VAL A 78 -10.60 -2.16 3.93
C VAL A 78 -10.41 -3.28 4.94
N ALA A 79 -10.88 -3.09 6.17
CA ALA A 79 -10.77 -4.09 7.22
C ALA A 79 -11.45 -5.40 6.80
N GLU A 80 -12.62 -5.35 6.18
CA GLU A 80 -13.34 -6.53 5.69
C GLU A 80 -12.59 -7.30 4.59
N VAL A 81 -11.88 -6.62 3.69
CA VAL A 81 -11.12 -7.31 2.62
C VAL A 81 -9.76 -7.83 3.10
N VAL A 82 -9.09 -7.09 3.99
CA VAL A 82 -7.78 -7.47 4.52
C VAL A 82 -7.91 -8.57 5.57
N CYS A 83 -8.91 -8.51 6.46
CA CYS A 83 -9.18 -9.54 7.46
C CYS A 83 -9.90 -10.78 6.88
N ASN A 84 -9.47 -11.25 5.71
CA ASN A 84 -9.96 -12.49 5.14
C ASN A 84 -9.40 -13.72 5.89
N SER A 85 -9.94 -14.90 5.59
CA SER A 85 -9.59 -16.12 6.30
C SER A 85 -8.11 -16.48 6.26
N ASN A 86 -7.40 -16.13 5.18
CA ASN A 86 -5.99 -16.46 5.03
C ASN A 86 -5.13 -15.56 5.92
N VAL A 87 -5.41 -14.26 5.94
CA VAL A 87 -4.74 -13.30 6.83
C VAL A 87 -5.02 -13.62 8.30
N VAL A 88 -6.28 -13.90 8.64
CA VAL A 88 -6.66 -14.23 10.02
C VAL A 88 -6.01 -15.54 10.46
N ALA A 89 -6.07 -16.61 9.66
CA ALA A 89 -5.38 -17.86 9.98
C ALA A 89 -3.86 -17.66 10.12
N ALA A 90 -3.26 -16.86 9.23
CA ALA A 90 -1.83 -16.56 9.25
C ALA A 90 -1.42 -15.72 10.47
N CYS A 91 -2.24 -14.78 10.94
CA CYS A 91 -1.87 -13.87 12.02
C CYS A 91 -2.32 -14.29 13.42
N TYR A 92 -3.50 -14.90 13.52
CA TYR A 92 -4.06 -15.34 14.79
C TYR A 92 -3.73 -16.81 15.10
N GLY A 93 -3.26 -17.58 14.10
CA GLY A 93 -3.15 -19.03 14.22
C GLY A 93 -4.52 -19.70 14.39
N SER A 94 -5.56 -19.07 13.83
CA SER A 94 -6.95 -19.48 13.99
C SER A 94 -7.20 -20.89 13.52
N SER A 95 -8.07 -21.59 14.24
CA SER A 95 -8.70 -22.82 13.76
C SER A 95 -10.04 -22.51 13.11
N ASP A 96 -10.62 -23.46 12.36
CA ASP A 96 -11.99 -23.31 11.81
C ASP A 96 -13.03 -22.89 12.87
N ALA A 97 -12.83 -23.32 14.12
CA ALA A 97 -13.73 -23.01 15.23
C ALA A 97 -13.58 -21.59 15.78
N THR A 98 -12.38 -21.00 15.70
CA THR A 98 -12.10 -19.64 16.23
C THR A 98 -12.12 -18.58 15.14
N LEU A 99 -12.02 -18.99 13.87
CA LEU A 99 -11.94 -18.10 12.72
C LEU A 99 -13.03 -17.00 12.70
N PRO A 100 -14.33 -17.27 12.99
CA PRO A 100 -15.32 -16.20 12.99
C PRO A 100 -15.07 -15.10 14.04
N ASP A 101 -14.64 -15.49 15.24
CA ASP A 101 -14.37 -14.55 16.34
C ASP A 101 -13.07 -13.78 16.08
N ASP A 102 -12.04 -14.47 15.58
CA ASP A 102 -10.76 -13.86 15.22
C ASP A 102 -10.90 -12.87 14.05
N THR A 103 -11.72 -13.20 13.04
CA THR A 103 -12.06 -12.29 11.94
C THR A 103 -12.78 -11.05 12.47
N ALA A 104 -13.76 -11.21 13.36
CA ALA A 104 -14.47 -10.08 13.95
C ALA A 104 -13.52 -9.16 14.74
N SER A 105 -12.59 -9.74 15.52
CA SER A 105 -11.55 -8.99 16.22
C SER A 105 -10.61 -8.26 15.26
N CYS A 106 -10.17 -8.91 14.19
CA CYS A 106 -9.33 -8.31 13.17
C CYS A 106 -10.02 -7.09 12.53
N VAL A 107 -11.30 -7.23 12.14
CA VAL A 107 -12.06 -6.13 11.52
C VAL A 107 -12.25 -4.96 12.49
N GLU A 108 -12.56 -5.24 13.77
CA GLU A 108 -12.68 -4.20 14.80
C GLU A 108 -11.38 -3.42 14.98
N GLN A 109 -10.23 -4.10 14.94
CA GLN A 109 -8.92 -3.46 15.11
C GLN A 109 -8.50 -2.70 13.86
N TYR A 110 -8.56 -3.34 12.68
CA TYR A 110 -8.07 -2.75 11.44
C TYR A 110 -8.94 -1.57 10.96
N SER A 111 -10.25 -1.58 11.28
CA SER A 111 -11.15 -0.46 10.92
C SER A 111 -10.86 0.85 11.66
N ARG A 112 -9.98 0.82 12.68
CA ARG A 112 -9.53 2.04 13.38
C ARG A 112 -8.73 2.93 12.44
N GLN A 113 -8.96 4.24 12.54
CA GLN A 113 -8.31 5.23 11.69
C GLN A 113 -6.78 5.14 11.71
N VAL A 114 -6.19 4.86 12.88
CA VAL A 114 -4.73 4.72 13.04
C VAL A 114 -4.14 3.54 12.28
N ASN A 115 -4.95 2.54 11.91
CA ASN A 115 -4.50 1.34 11.19
C ASN A 115 -4.78 1.45 9.68
N CYS A 116 -5.91 2.04 9.28
CA CYS A 116 -6.22 2.25 7.86
C CYS A 116 -5.58 3.52 7.26
N ASN A 117 -5.27 4.52 8.08
CA ASN A 117 -4.63 5.79 7.71
C ASN A 117 -3.60 6.22 8.77
N PRO A 118 -2.53 5.44 8.94
CA PRO A 118 -1.49 5.72 9.95
C PRO A 118 -0.74 7.03 9.72
N GLY A 119 -0.69 7.51 8.48
CA GLY A 119 -0.10 8.81 8.15
C GLY A 119 -0.97 10.01 8.56
N GLY A 120 -2.25 9.78 8.91
CA GLY A 120 -3.16 10.87 9.26
C GLY A 120 -3.50 11.79 8.09
N PHE A 121 -3.35 11.30 6.85
CA PHE A 121 -3.62 12.05 5.62
C PHE A 121 -5.10 12.39 5.46
N ASP A 122 -5.38 13.41 4.65
CA ASP A 122 -6.75 13.75 4.27
C ASP A 122 -7.37 12.64 3.42
N TYR A 123 -8.66 12.38 3.64
CA TYR A 123 -9.41 11.35 2.94
C TYR A 123 -10.11 11.91 1.70
N HIS A 124 -9.89 11.27 0.56
CA HIS A 124 -10.52 11.56 -0.72
C HIS A 124 -11.28 10.34 -1.25
N SER A 125 -12.59 10.46 -1.46
CA SER A 125 -13.43 9.31 -1.84
C SER A 125 -13.26 8.84 -3.29
N GLY A 126 -12.61 9.64 -4.15
CA GLY A 126 -12.54 9.40 -5.60
C GLY A 126 -11.78 8.13 -6.02
N GLY A 127 -10.83 7.66 -5.19
CA GLY A 127 -10.04 6.46 -5.44
C GLY A 127 -10.37 5.25 -4.57
N ALA A 128 -11.37 5.36 -3.69
CA ALA A 128 -11.61 4.41 -2.62
C ALA A 128 -11.85 2.97 -3.11
N GLU A 129 -12.65 2.80 -4.16
CA GLU A 129 -12.98 1.49 -4.72
C GLU A 129 -11.77 0.81 -5.37
N THR A 130 -10.96 1.56 -6.11
CA THR A 130 -9.72 1.07 -6.72
C THR A 130 -8.73 0.60 -5.65
N CYS A 131 -8.56 1.39 -4.59
CA CYS A 131 -7.70 1.04 -3.46
C CYS A 131 -8.16 -0.23 -2.73
N ILE A 132 -9.46 -0.35 -2.41
CA ILE A 132 -10.03 -1.56 -1.77
C ILE A 132 -9.83 -2.79 -2.66
N THR A 133 -10.06 -2.66 -3.98
CA THR A 133 -9.88 -3.75 -4.93
C THR A 133 -8.42 -4.21 -4.99
N ALA A 134 -7.47 -3.27 -4.99
CA ALA A 134 -6.05 -3.58 -4.97
C ALA A 134 -5.65 -4.31 -3.68
N MET A 135 -6.12 -3.84 -2.51
CA MET A 135 -5.86 -4.52 -1.24
C MET A 135 -6.47 -5.92 -1.18
N GLN A 136 -7.70 -6.10 -1.66
CA GLN A 136 -8.33 -7.42 -1.75
C GLN A 136 -7.51 -8.40 -2.61
N ALA A 137 -6.97 -7.92 -3.73
CA ALA A 137 -6.16 -8.74 -4.62
C ALA A 137 -4.81 -9.15 -4.00
N VAL A 138 -4.19 -8.24 -3.22
CA VAL A 138 -2.89 -8.48 -2.58
C VAL A 138 -2.99 -9.38 -1.35
N TYR A 139 -4.01 -9.20 -0.52
CA TYR A 139 -4.13 -9.96 0.74
C TYR A 139 -4.76 -11.35 0.56
N VAL A 140 -4.96 -11.81 -0.68
CA VAL A 140 -5.67 -13.06 -0.97
C VAL A 140 -4.97 -14.29 -0.39
N ASP A 141 -3.65 -14.31 -0.27
CA ASP A 141 -2.86 -15.47 0.17
C ASP A 141 -1.98 -15.20 1.40
N ALA A 142 -2.10 -14.00 2.00
CA ALA A 142 -1.27 -13.54 3.11
C ALA A 142 0.26 -13.55 2.80
N ALA A 143 0.65 -13.47 1.53
CA ALA A 143 2.03 -13.35 1.08
C ALA A 143 2.18 -12.11 0.18
N ILE A 144 2.86 -11.10 0.68
CA ILE A 144 2.97 -9.80 0.00
C ILE A 144 4.35 -9.68 -0.62
N ASN A 145 4.45 -9.55 -1.94
CA ASN A 145 5.72 -9.23 -2.59
C ASN A 145 5.87 -7.71 -2.86
N GLN A 146 7.02 -7.31 -3.39
CA GLN A 146 7.34 -5.90 -3.62
C GLN A 146 6.37 -5.25 -4.63
N THR A 147 6.04 -5.96 -5.71
CA THR A 147 5.09 -5.51 -6.72
C THR A 147 3.70 -5.28 -6.11
N ASP A 148 3.30 -6.08 -5.12
CA ASP A 148 2.03 -5.92 -4.44
C ASP A 148 1.97 -4.67 -3.55
N VAL A 149 3.08 -4.33 -2.88
CA VAL A 149 3.21 -3.06 -2.14
C VAL A 149 3.06 -1.87 -3.09
N GLU A 150 3.73 -1.91 -4.25
CA GLU A 150 3.65 -0.86 -5.27
C GLU A 150 2.23 -0.72 -5.83
N LYS A 151 1.55 -1.83 -6.13
CA LYS A 151 0.14 -1.81 -6.57
C LYS A 151 -0.80 -1.17 -5.55
N ILE A 152 -0.67 -1.51 -4.26
CA ILE A 152 -1.51 -0.91 -3.21
C ILE A 152 -1.24 0.58 -3.13
N ALA A 153 0.04 0.98 -3.03
CA ALA A 153 0.40 2.38 -2.91
C ALA A 153 -0.12 3.22 -4.08
N ASP A 154 0.07 2.75 -5.32
CA ASP A 154 -0.44 3.42 -6.52
C ASP A 154 -1.97 3.56 -6.51
N ALA A 155 -2.68 2.49 -6.12
CA ALA A 155 -4.14 2.47 -6.10
C ALA A 155 -4.73 3.31 -4.96
N CYS A 156 -4.01 3.43 -3.84
CA CYS A 156 -4.45 4.10 -2.63
C CYS A 156 -3.99 5.55 -2.51
N LEU A 157 -3.01 5.99 -3.30
CA LEU A 157 -2.57 7.38 -3.30
C LEU A 157 -3.70 8.39 -3.57
N PRO A 158 -4.66 8.14 -4.50
CA PRO A 158 -5.80 9.05 -4.68
C PRO A 158 -6.80 9.08 -3.51
N VAL A 159 -6.62 8.22 -2.51
CA VAL A 159 -7.46 8.14 -1.30
C VAL A 159 -6.84 8.91 -0.14
N PHE A 160 -5.52 8.82 0.02
CA PHE A 160 -4.77 9.42 1.11
C PHE A 160 -3.54 10.17 0.60
N SER A 161 -3.58 11.49 0.73
CA SER A 161 -2.47 12.39 0.39
C SER A 161 -2.62 13.72 1.14
N ASP A 162 -1.54 14.51 1.20
CA ASP A 162 -1.54 15.87 1.77
C ASP A 162 -2.11 16.94 0.82
N GLY A 163 -2.37 16.58 -0.45
CA GLY A 163 -3.04 17.47 -1.40
C GLY A 163 -2.15 18.56 -2.00
N GLY A 164 -0.83 18.37 -2.05
CA GLY A 164 0.10 19.30 -2.70
C GLY A 164 -0.27 19.54 -4.17
N SER A 165 -0.40 20.82 -4.55
CA SER A 165 -0.76 21.20 -5.92
C SER A 165 0.41 21.02 -6.89
N GLU A 166 0.11 21.02 -8.19
CA GLU A 166 1.12 20.95 -9.26
C GLU A 166 2.23 22.00 -9.07
N GLY A 167 3.49 21.58 -9.23
CA GLY A 167 4.69 22.38 -9.01
C GLY A 167 5.12 22.57 -7.56
N SER A 168 4.34 22.13 -6.56
CA SER A 168 4.72 22.22 -5.15
C SER A 168 5.92 21.31 -4.85
N SER A 169 6.78 21.71 -3.92
CA SER A 169 7.87 20.85 -3.46
C SER A 169 7.33 19.61 -2.75
N CYS A 170 7.95 18.47 -2.98
CA CYS A 170 7.61 17.21 -2.33
C CYS A 170 8.87 16.39 -2.04
N ASP A 171 8.73 15.49 -1.09
CA ASP A 171 9.71 14.48 -0.70
C ASP A 171 9.23 13.06 -1.01
N VAL A 172 7.92 12.87 -1.08
CA VAL A 172 7.23 11.60 -1.27
C VAL A 172 5.94 11.82 -2.05
N ASP A 173 5.43 10.77 -2.69
CA ASP A 173 4.22 10.83 -3.52
C ASP A 173 3.00 11.29 -2.73
N THR A 174 2.91 10.92 -1.45
CA THR A 174 1.80 11.32 -0.56
C THR A 174 1.77 12.82 -0.27
N ASP A 175 2.85 13.56 -0.52
CA ASP A 175 2.86 15.02 -0.36
C ASP A 175 2.03 15.70 -1.47
N CYS A 176 1.78 15.01 -2.59
CA CYS A 176 1.10 15.52 -3.77
C CYS A 176 -0.37 15.11 -3.82
N ASP A 177 -1.23 15.90 -4.47
CA ASP A 177 -2.64 15.55 -4.68
C ASP A 177 -2.77 14.32 -5.58
N GLY A 178 -2.89 13.15 -4.94
CA GLY A 178 -3.09 11.88 -5.63
C GLY A 178 -4.41 11.82 -6.40
N SER A 179 -5.43 12.57 -5.96
CA SER A 179 -6.74 12.64 -6.62
C SER A 179 -6.67 13.39 -7.96
N ALA A 180 -5.72 14.33 -8.08
CA ALA A 180 -5.36 15.00 -9.32
C ALA A 180 -4.32 14.22 -10.15
N SER A 181 -4.02 12.96 -9.79
CA SER A 181 -2.97 12.14 -10.41
C SER A 181 -1.57 12.75 -10.33
N LEU A 182 -1.32 13.63 -9.37
CA LEU A 182 0.01 14.15 -9.11
C LEU A 182 0.86 13.10 -8.38
N ARG A 183 2.18 13.16 -8.62
CA ARG A 183 3.22 12.35 -7.99
C ARG A 183 4.44 13.22 -7.73
N CYS A 184 5.30 12.79 -6.83
CA CYS A 184 6.55 13.47 -6.55
C CYS A 184 7.62 13.10 -7.57
N VAL A 185 7.84 13.99 -8.55
CA VAL A 185 8.88 13.80 -9.57
C VAL A 185 10.18 14.46 -9.10
N PHE A 186 11.22 13.63 -8.94
CA PHE A 186 12.55 14.08 -8.54
C PHE A 186 13.43 14.45 -9.74
N LYS A 187 13.99 15.65 -9.70
CA LYS A 187 14.99 16.14 -10.65
C LYS A 187 16.13 16.84 -9.95
N ALA A 188 17.35 16.43 -10.26
CA ALA A 188 18.56 17.01 -9.67
C ALA A 188 18.52 17.13 -8.12
N GLY A 189 17.87 16.18 -7.45
CA GLY A 189 17.72 16.16 -5.99
C GLY A 189 16.55 16.98 -5.42
N LEU A 190 15.74 17.61 -6.27
CA LEU A 190 14.55 18.36 -5.88
C LEU A 190 13.28 17.65 -6.37
N GLY A 191 12.35 17.38 -5.46
CA GLY A 191 11.03 16.82 -5.80
C GLY A 191 10.01 17.92 -6.10
N SER A 192 9.18 17.72 -7.12
CA SER A 192 7.99 18.54 -7.38
C SER A 192 6.77 17.70 -7.74
N CYS A 193 5.59 18.15 -7.33
CA CYS A 193 4.33 17.48 -7.65
C CYS A 193 3.96 17.70 -9.11
N GLN A 194 3.92 16.64 -9.91
CA GLN A 194 3.66 16.70 -11.35
C GLN A 194 2.74 15.55 -11.76
N VAL A 195 2.06 15.67 -12.91
CA VAL A 195 1.46 14.51 -13.59
C VAL A 195 2.56 13.84 -14.41
N PRO A 196 3.10 12.68 -14.00
CA PRO A 196 4.30 12.16 -14.64
C PRO A 196 4.06 11.71 -16.08
N GLU A 197 4.98 12.06 -16.97
CA GLU A 197 5.00 11.63 -18.36
C GLU A 197 6.20 10.72 -18.60
N GLU A 198 5.93 9.45 -18.93
CA GLU A 198 6.98 8.51 -19.26
C GLU A 198 7.61 8.81 -20.63
N ILE A 199 8.94 8.82 -20.67
CA ILE A 199 9.71 9.07 -21.88
C ILE A 199 10.71 7.95 -22.15
N ALA A 200 10.84 7.61 -23.43
CA ALA A 200 11.66 6.50 -23.89
C ALA A 200 13.18 6.76 -23.70
N PRO A 201 14.00 5.70 -23.66
CA PRO A 201 15.45 5.79 -23.58
C PRO A 201 16.07 6.74 -24.60
N GLY A 202 17.02 7.56 -24.16
CA GLY A 202 17.74 8.53 -25.00
C GLY A 202 16.94 9.77 -25.40
N LEU A 203 15.65 9.86 -25.06
CA LEU A 203 14.87 11.09 -25.23
C LEU A 203 15.15 12.09 -24.11
N SER A 204 14.80 13.35 -24.37
CA SER A 204 15.00 14.41 -23.39
C SER A 204 14.01 14.28 -22.24
N CYS A 205 14.54 14.39 -21.02
CA CYS A 205 13.85 14.42 -19.74
C CYS A 205 13.88 15.82 -19.12
N ALA A 206 14.02 16.88 -19.91
CA ALA A 206 14.17 18.24 -19.41
C ALA A 206 12.90 18.81 -18.75
N ALA A 207 11.70 18.47 -19.23
CA ALA A 207 10.45 19.07 -18.72
C ALA A 207 10.06 18.48 -17.37
N ASP A 208 9.66 19.31 -16.39
CA ASP A 208 9.53 18.94 -14.97
C ASP A 208 8.71 17.67 -14.69
N ASN A 209 7.70 17.40 -15.51
CA ASN A 209 6.84 16.23 -15.41
C ASN A 209 7.40 14.95 -16.04
N GLN A 210 8.49 15.05 -16.80
CA GLN A 210 9.08 13.92 -17.52
C GLN A 210 9.88 13.00 -16.61
N VAL A 211 9.62 11.71 -16.78
CA VAL A 211 10.22 10.63 -16.00
C VAL A 211 10.65 9.51 -16.94
N CYS A 212 11.91 9.09 -16.84
CA CYS A 212 12.42 8.04 -17.70
C CYS A 212 11.72 6.70 -17.47
N GLU A 213 11.62 5.90 -18.54
CA GLU A 213 11.20 4.50 -18.48
C GLU A 213 12.02 3.70 -17.44
N GLU A 214 11.46 2.60 -16.96
CA GLU A 214 12.10 1.70 -16.01
C GLU A 214 13.51 1.26 -16.48
N GLY A 215 14.46 1.22 -15.54
CA GLY A 215 15.87 0.96 -15.84
C GLY A 215 16.67 2.17 -16.32
N PHE A 216 16.03 3.33 -16.51
CA PHE A 216 16.67 4.59 -16.89
C PHE A 216 16.52 5.66 -15.78
N TYR A 217 17.32 6.71 -15.87
CA TYR A 217 17.25 7.90 -15.02
C TYR A 217 17.53 9.15 -15.86
N CYS A 218 17.10 10.32 -15.38
CA CYS A 218 17.35 11.58 -16.07
C CYS A 218 18.79 12.06 -15.81
N GLY A 219 19.61 12.05 -16.85
CA GLY A 219 21.01 12.46 -16.82
C GLY A 219 21.20 13.96 -16.63
N SER A 220 22.44 14.37 -16.36
CA SER A 220 22.82 15.79 -16.26
C SER A 220 22.75 16.55 -17.59
N ASP A 221 22.63 15.83 -18.70
CA ASP A 221 22.41 16.33 -20.06
C ASP A 221 20.92 16.36 -20.43
N ASP A 222 20.03 16.17 -19.46
CA ASP A 222 18.58 16.07 -19.62
C ASP A 222 18.17 14.99 -20.62
N ALA A 223 18.90 13.85 -20.68
CA ALA A 223 18.52 12.68 -21.45
C ALA A 223 18.24 11.47 -20.54
N CYS A 224 17.36 10.57 -20.97
CA CYS A 224 17.15 9.30 -20.29
C CYS A 224 18.30 8.33 -20.52
N ILE A 225 19.13 8.15 -19.50
CA ILE A 225 20.33 7.32 -19.52
C ILE A 225 20.10 6.05 -18.72
N GLN A 226 20.68 4.94 -19.17
CA GLN A 226 20.61 3.66 -18.49
C GLN A 226 21.23 3.76 -17.09
N ARG A 227 20.56 3.20 -16.09
CA ARG A 227 21.09 3.16 -14.72
C ARG A 227 22.38 2.33 -14.66
N PRO A 228 23.38 2.74 -13.87
CA PRO A 228 24.59 1.96 -13.65
C PRO A 228 24.26 0.59 -13.02
N ALA A 229 24.81 -0.46 -13.62
CA ALA A 229 24.81 -1.80 -13.04
C ALA A 229 25.84 -1.92 -11.89
N VAL A 230 25.99 -3.12 -11.33
CA VAL A 230 27.02 -3.43 -10.31
C VAL A 230 28.41 -2.96 -10.77
N ASP A 231 29.19 -2.43 -9.83
CA ASP A 231 30.49 -1.77 -10.01
C ASP A 231 30.46 -0.42 -10.74
N GLY A 232 29.29 0.06 -11.16
CA GLY A 232 29.12 1.40 -11.73
C GLY A 232 29.02 2.50 -10.68
N ASP A 233 29.48 3.71 -11.01
CA ASP A 233 29.35 4.87 -10.11
C ASP A 233 27.89 5.26 -9.91
N CYS A 234 27.50 5.58 -8.68
CA CYS A 234 26.16 6.00 -8.31
C CYS A 234 26.15 7.21 -7.38
N SER A 235 25.00 7.85 -7.28
CA SER A 235 24.72 8.94 -6.35
C SER A 235 23.20 9.07 -6.15
N GLU A 236 22.77 10.01 -5.30
CA GLU A 236 21.34 10.29 -5.12
C GLU A 236 20.61 10.65 -6.42
N VAL A 237 21.30 11.29 -7.38
CA VAL A 237 20.76 11.67 -8.70
C VAL A 237 21.11 10.68 -9.81
N LYS A 238 21.88 9.63 -9.48
CA LYS A 238 22.31 8.57 -10.39
C LYS A 238 22.05 7.21 -9.72
N PRO A 239 20.78 6.77 -9.66
CA PRO A 239 20.40 5.55 -8.97
C PRO A 239 20.88 4.31 -9.71
N CYS A 240 21.24 3.27 -8.97
CA CYS A 240 21.62 1.97 -9.53
C CYS A 240 20.47 1.25 -10.23
N THR A 241 20.81 0.21 -11.01
CA THR A 241 19.82 -0.77 -11.47
C THR A 241 19.07 -1.39 -10.30
N GLU A 242 17.94 -2.00 -10.62
CA GLU A 242 16.97 -2.47 -9.65
C GLU A 242 17.47 -3.57 -8.69
N ASP A 243 18.49 -4.30 -9.15
CA ASP A 243 19.20 -5.38 -8.46
C ASP A 243 20.42 -4.89 -7.68
N ALA A 244 20.65 -3.58 -7.60
CA ALA A 244 21.79 -2.98 -6.91
C ALA A 244 21.36 -1.81 -6.00
N LEU A 245 22.19 -1.52 -5.00
CA LEU A 245 22.08 -0.36 -4.12
C LEU A 245 23.35 0.48 -4.17
N CYS A 246 23.23 1.78 -3.90
CA CYS A 246 24.36 2.69 -3.93
C CYS A 246 25.07 2.72 -2.57
N ILE A 247 26.27 2.15 -2.49
CA ILE A 247 27.11 2.12 -1.27
C ILE A 247 28.44 2.81 -1.60
N GLU A 248 28.80 3.84 -0.84
CA GLU A 248 30.07 4.56 -1.02
C GLU A 248 30.32 5.01 -2.48
N ALA A 249 29.26 5.50 -3.15
CA ALA A 249 29.25 5.91 -4.56
C ALA A 249 29.46 4.80 -5.61
N LEU A 250 29.36 3.53 -5.21
CA LEU A 250 29.37 2.38 -6.11
C LEU A 250 28.09 1.55 -6.01
N CYS A 251 27.61 1.07 -7.17
CA CYS A 251 26.52 0.11 -7.22
C CYS A 251 26.98 -1.25 -6.75
N VAL A 252 26.44 -1.70 -5.62
CA VAL A 252 26.68 -3.03 -5.05
C VAL A 252 25.43 -3.87 -5.25
N GLY A 253 25.59 -5.12 -5.67
CA GLY A 253 24.47 -6.04 -5.86
C GLY A 253 23.69 -6.24 -4.55
N LYS A 254 22.36 -6.26 -4.65
CA LYS A 254 21.49 -6.58 -3.53
C LYS A 254 21.70 -8.01 -3.05
N THR A 255 21.52 -8.21 -1.75
CA THR A 255 21.60 -9.50 -1.10
C THR A 255 20.48 -10.41 -1.60
N ALA A 256 20.85 -11.63 -2.01
CA ALA A 256 19.91 -12.64 -2.46
C ALA A 256 18.99 -13.11 -1.31
N ASN A 257 17.82 -13.65 -1.65
CA ASN A 257 16.88 -14.21 -0.67
C ASN A 257 17.55 -15.28 0.20
N GLY A 258 17.33 -15.21 1.51
CA GLY A 258 17.99 -16.02 2.54
C GLY A 258 19.31 -15.45 3.06
N GLY A 259 19.87 -14.42 2.42
CA GLY A 259 21.04 -13.71 2.95
C GLY A 259 20.69 -12.78 4.11
N THR A 260 21.69 -12.37 4.88
CA THR A 260 21.53 -11.45 6.03
C THR A 260 21.26 -10.03 5.57
N CYS A 261 20.41 -9.31 6.30
CA CYS A 261 20.09 -7.91 6.02
C CYS A 261 19.80 -7.15 7.31
N THR A 262 19.84 -5.83 7.22
CA THR A 262 19.36 -4.89 8.24
C THR A 262 18.22 -4.02 7.72
N LEU A 263 18.15 -3.83 6.40
CA LEU A 263 17.13 -3.03 5.73
C LEU A 263 16.58 -3.80 4.52
N GLY A 264 15.32 -3.52 4.16
CA GLY A 264 14.69 -4.20 3.04
C GLY A 264 15.26 -3.83 1.67
N ASP A 265 15.80 -2.62 1.52
CA ASP A 265 16.41 -2.16 0.26
C ASP A 265 17.75 -2.84 -0.07
N GLU A 266 18.40 -3.45 0.93
CA GLU A 266 19.54 -4.35 0.75
C GLU A 266 19.14 -5.65 0.06
N CYS A 267 17.86 -6.04 0.10
CA CYS A 267 17.38 -7.33 -0.36
C CYS A 267 16.86 -7.29 -1.78
N LEU A 268 17.20 -8.32 -2.57
CA LEU A 268 16.72 -8.46 -3.95
C LEU A 268 15.18 -8.50 -4.01
N GLY A 269 14.55 -9.22 -3.08
CA GLY A 269 13.09 -9.27 -2.95
C GLY A 269 12.45 -8.06 -2.27
N GLY A 270 13.26 -7.09 -1.81
CA GLY A 270 12.80 -5.89 -1.14
C GLY A 270 12.50 -6.05 0.34
N PHE A 271 12.42 -7.26 0.90
CA PHE A 271 12.06 -7.47 2.30
C PHE A 271 13.23 -7.95 3.12
N CYS A 272 13.48 -7.29 4.25
CA CYS A 272 14.32 -7.80 5.31
C CYS A 272 13.43 -8.30 6.45
N VAL A 273 13.27 -9.62 6.56
CA VAL A 273 12.37 -10.22 7.55
C VAL A 273 13.13 -10.41 8.86
N MET A 274 12.76 -9.63 9.86
CA MET A 274 13.38 -9.65 11.19
C MET A 274 12.47 -10.36 12.20
N ALA A 275 13.09 -11.11 13.12
CA ALA A 275 12.40 -11.60 14.31
C ALA A 275 12.25 -10.45 15.33
N THR A 276 11.24 -10.53 16.18
CA THR A 276 11.00 -9.52 17.21
C THR A 276 12.22 -9.33 18.10
N GLY A 277 12.74 -8.10 18.17
CA GLY A 277 13.90 -7.75 18.97
C GLY A 277 15.25 -8.12 18.35
N ALA A 278 15.28 -8.63 17.12
CA ALA A 278 16.52 -8.82 16.36
C ALA A 278 17.02 -7.49 15.78
N THR A 279 18.33 -7.39 15.57
CA THR A 279 18.98 -6.24 14.90
C THR A 279 19.27 -6.51 13.42
N ASP A 280 19.13 -7.77 13.02
CA ASP A 280 19.37 -8.30 11.68
C ASP A 280 18.26 -9.29 11.32
N GLY A 281 18.06 -9.45 10.02
CA GLY A 281 17.03 -10.30 9.43
C GLY A 281 17.56 -11.14 8.28
N SER A 282 16.63 -11.77 7.58
CA SER A 282 16.92 -12.50 6.34
C SER A 282 16.15 -11.91 5.17
N CYS A 283 16.82 -11.79 4.02
CA CYS A 283 16.20 -11.30 2.81
C CYS A 283 15.09 -12.24 2.32
N GLY A 284 13.91 -11.71 2.06
CA GLY A 284 12.75 -12.45 1.54
C GLY A 284 12.32 -11.94 0.17
N ALA A 285 11.87 -12.86 -0.68
CA ALA A 285 11.17 -12.53 -1.93
C ALA A 285 9.79 -11.90 -1.69
N GLN A 286 9.23 -12.23 -0.53
CA GLN A 286 7.90 -11.87 -0.09
C GLN A 286 7.90 -11.76 1.43
N TYR A 287 6.91 -11.03 1.93
CA TYR A 287 6.55 -10.92 3.31
C TYR A 287 5.34 -11.81 3.59
N THR A 288 5.57 -12.94 4.26
CA THR A 288 4.48 -13.83 4.67
C THR A 288 4.02 -13.44 6.07
N LEU A 289 2.72 -13.17 6.20
CA LEU A 289 2.13 -12.89 7.51
C LEU A 289 2.23 -14.13 8.39
N SER A 290 2.70 -13.95 9.62
CA SER A 290 2.93 -15.06 10.55
C SER A 290 2.92 -14.54 12.00
N PRO A 291 2.41 -15.33 12.96
CA PRO A 291 2.38 -14.87 14.35
C PRO A 291 3.79 -14.81 14.96
N THR A 292 4.79 -15.46 14.35
CA THR A 292 6.18 -15.50 14.83
C THR A 292 7.02 -14.31 14.36
N THR A 293 6.59 -13.61 13.31
CA THR A 293 7.19 -12.37 12.82
C THR A 293 6.32 -11.23 13.33
N ALA A 294 6.48 -10.83 14.60
CA ALA A 294 5.47 -10.00 15.28
C ALA A 294 5.10 -8.71 14.53
N GLU A 295 6.05 -8.10 13.81
CA GLU A 295 5.78 -6.89 13.01
C GLU A 295 4.73 -7.12 11.91
N SER A 296 4.62 -8.35 11.39
CA SER A 296 3.73 -8.67 10.26
C SER A 296 2.26 -8.66 10.61
N CYS A 297 1.96 -8.99 11.86
CA CYS A 297 0.58 -9.15 12.30
C CYS A 297 0.11 -8.06 13.25
N THR A 298 0.99 -7.14 13.65
CA THR A 298 0.62 -6.10 14.64
C THR A 298 -0.56 -5.23 14.21
N PRO A 299 -0.71 -4.82 12.93
CA PRO A 299 -1.90 -4.07 12.50
C PRO A 299 -3.24 -4.83 12.64
N PHE A 300 -3.18 -6.17 12.72
CA PHE A 300 -4.36 -7.04 12.79
C PHE A 300 -4.71 -7.49 14.20
N LEU A 301 -3.75 -7.44 15.12
CA LEU A 301 -3.89 -7.98 16.48
C LEU A 301 -4.41 -6.92 17.46
N PRO A 302 -5.09 -7.33 18.54
CA PRO A 302 -5.73 -6.42 19.48
C PRO A 302 -4.82 -5.66 20.45
#